data_AF-A0A8T3YJ07-F1
#
_entry.id   AF-A0A8T3YJ07-F1
#
_cell.length_a   1.000
_cell.length_b   1.000
_cell.length_c   1.000
_cell.angle_alpha   90.00
_cell.angle_beta   90.00
_cell.angle_gamma   90.00
#
_symmetry.space_group_name_H-M   'P 1'
#
loop_
_entity.id
_entity.type
_entity.pdbx_description
1 polymer ?
#
loop_
_entity_poly.entity_id
_entity_poly.type
_entity_poly.pdbx_seq_one_letter_code
_entity_poly.pdbx_strand_id
1 'polypeptide(L)'
;MNTSKKRSPRGPPRYLGVVQGSAFGPRGPYGIAFVQGLEGSVTFPLRGRRCPEPSTIIVVWDLERRAKGWCANRWRRVRPSDSNQQS
;
A
#
# COMPACT_ATOMS: atom_id res chain seq x y z
N MET A 1 39.07 -0.40 -8.66
CA MET A 1 38.07 0.05 -7.67
C MET A 1 36.71 0.12 -8.36
N ASN A 2 35.89 -0.93 -8.27
CA ASN A 2 34.60 -1.00 -8.96
C ASN A 2 33.51 -0.32 -8.10
N THR A 3 33.04 0.84 -8.54
CA THR A 3 31.90 1.53 -7.93
C THR A 3 30.60 0.87 -8.39
N SER A 4 30.13 -0.12 -7.63
CA SER A 4 28.78 -0.67 -7.77
C SER A 4 27.75 0.45 -7.58
N LYS A 5 27.30 0.98 -8.72
CA LYS A 5 26.25 1.99 -8.85
C LYS A 5 24.95 1.40 -8.30
N LYS A 6 24.73 1.49 -6.98
CA LYS A 6 23.46 1.17 -6.32
C LYS A 6 22.40 2.01 -7.02
N ARG A 7 21.64 1.38 -7.92
CA ARG A 7 20.50 2.01 -8.59
C ARG A 7 19.49 2.32 -7.50
N SER A 8 19.47 3.58 -7.05
CA SER A 8 18.34 4.10 -6.28
C SER A 8 17.08 3.73 -7.04
N PRO A 9 16.09 3.07 -6.43
CA PRO A 9 14.90 2.65 -7.13
C PRO A 9 14.17 3.92 -7.58
N ARG A 10 14.24 4.22 -8.88
CA ARG A 10 13.57 5.36 -9.54
C ARG A 10 12.06 5.11 -9.66
N GLY A 11 11.42 4.77 -8.55
CA GLY A 11 9.98 4.59 -8.44
C GLY A 11 9.43 5.51 -7.34
N PRO A 12 8.15 5.90 -7.42
CA PRO A 12 7.50 6.58 -6.30
C PRO A 12 7.61 5.70 -5.04
N PRO A 13 7.73 6.31 -3.85
CA PRO A 13 7.88 5.56 -2.61
C PRO A 13 6.70 4.59 -2.46
N ARG A 14 7.04 3.31 -2.28
CA ARG A 14 6.10 2.21 -2.10
C ARG A 14 6.18 1.80 -0.65
N TYR A 15 5.03 1.69 -0.01
CA TYR A 15 4.94 1.35 1.39
C TYR A 15 4.20 0.03 1.57
N LEU A 16 4.74 -0.84 2.40
CA LEU A 16 4.10 -2.08 2.77
C LEU A 16 3.06 -1.82 3.85
N GLY A 17 1.85 -2.30 3.63
CA GLY A 17 0.75 -2.20 4.58
C GLY A 17 0.06 -3.54 4.80
N VAL A 18 -0.54 -3.66 5.97
CA VAL A 18 -1.39 -4.79 6.33
C VAL A 18 -2.82 -4.30 6.40
N VAL A 19 -3.70 -4.92 5.63
CA VAL A 19 -5.13 -4.62 5.63
C VAL A 19 -5.70 -4.92 7.02
N GLN A 20 -6.27 -3.92 7.66
CA GLN A 20 -6.98 -4.01 8.93
C GLN A 20 -8.46 -4.32 8.70
N GLY A 21 -9.02 -3.77 7.61
CA GLY A 21 -10.41 -4.00 7.26
C GLY A 21 -10.85 -3.20 6.04
N SER A 22 -12.15 -3.16 5.82
CA SER A 22 -12.78 -2.37 4.77
C SER A 22 -14.03 -1.68 5.30
N ALA A 23 -14.32 -0.51 4.76
CA ALA A 23 -15.47 0.31 5.12
C ALA A 23 -16.10 0.92 3.86
N PHE A 24 -17.33 1.42 3.99
CA PHE A 24 -18.04 2.06 2.89
C PHE A 24 -18.11 3.57 3.13
N GLY A 25 -17.72 4.35 2.13
CA GLY A 25 -17.74 5.80 2.19
C GLY A 25 -18.60 6.41 1.08
N PRO A 26 -18.75 7.75 1.06
CA PRO A 26 -19.53 8.45 0.05
C PRO A 26 -19.00 8.27 -1.38
N ARG A 27 -17.76 7.80 -1.56
CA ARG A 27 -17.13 7.52 -2.86
C ARG A 27 -17.06 6.02 -3.18
N GLY A 28 -17.73 5.18 -2.40
CA GLY A 28 -17.72 3.73 -2.52
C GLY A 28 -16.88 3.01 -1.46
N PRO A 29 -16.60 1.70 -1.65
CA PRO A 29 -15.85 0.90 -0.70
C PRO A 29 -14.37 1.30 -0.68
N TYR A 30 -13.78 1.33 0.51
CA TYR A 30 -12.37 1.59 0.72
C TYR A 30 -11.79 0.63 1.75
N GLY A 31 -10.52 0.28 1.57
CA GLY A 31 -9.75 -0.52 2.50
C GLY A 31 -9.01 0.38 3.48
N ILE A 32 -8.75 -0.16 4.66
CA ILE A 32 -7.96 0.47 5.71
C ILE A 32 -6.78 -0.45 5.94
N ALA A 33 -5.57 0.09 5.84
CA ALA A 33 -4.34 -0.64 6.13
C ALA A 33 -3.46 0.12 7.11
N PHE A 34 -2.78 -0.63 7.97
CA PHE A 34 -1.67 -0.11 8.75
C PHE A 34 -0.41 -0.20 7.91
N VAL A 35 0.30 0.91 7.74
CA VAL A 35 1.49 0.97 6.91
C VAL A 35 2.71 1.22 7.79
N GLN A 36 3.73 0.38 7.63
CA GLN A 36 4.94 0.51 8.42
C GLN A 36 5.69 1.80 8.03
N GLY A 37 6.03 2.61 9.03
CA GLY A 37 6.72 3.89 8.84
C GLY A 37 5.81 5.09 8.56
N LEU A 38 4.48 4.92 8.59
CA LEU A 38 3.53 6.02 8.56
C LEU A 38 2.76 6.11 9.87
N GLU A 39 2.58 7.33 10.37
CA GLU A 39 1.74 7.56 11.53
C GLU A 39 0.25 7.57 11.13
N GLY A 40 -0.47 6.58 11.64
CA GLY A 40 -1.91 6.39 11.43
C GLY A 40 -2.26 5.34 10.36
N SER A 41 -3.56 5.16 10.13
CA SER A 41 -4.06 4.25 9.10
C SER A 41 -4.02 4.91 7.71
N VAL A 42 -3.73 4.09 6.70
CA VAL A 42 -3.84 4.44 5.29
C VAL A 42 -5.15 3.89 4.74
N THR A 43 -5.94 4.76 4.14
CA THR A 43 -7.16 4.37 3.43
C THR A 43 -6.88 4.30 1.92
N PHE A 44 -7.47 3.32 1.23
CA PHE A 44 -7.26 3.14 -0.21
C PHE A 44 -8.54 2.68 -0.91
N PRO A 45 -8.82 3.11 -2.15
CA PRO A 45 -10.07 2.81 -2.84
C PRO A 45 -10.13 1.34 -3.28
N LEU A 46 -11.21 0.63 -2.99
CA LEU A 46 -11.41 -0.74 -3.45
C LEU A 46 -12.10 -0.73 -4.81
N ARG A 47 -11.31 -0.86 -5.89
CA ARG A 47 -11.82 -0.98 -7.26
C ARG A 47 -12.05 -2.45 -7.60
N GLY A 48 -13.22 -3.00 -7.26
CA GLY A 48 -13.61 -4.36 -7.63
C GLY A 48 -14.54 -5.03 -6.63
N ARG A 49 -15.01 -6.25 -6.97
CA ARG A 49 -15.95 -7.04 -6.14
C ARG A 49 -15.30 -7.75 -4.94
N ARG A 50 -13.97 -7.80 -4.83
CA ARG A 50 -13.28 -8.49 -3.73
C ARG A 50 -12.46 -7.51 -2.92
N CYS A 51 -12.95 -7.23 -1.71
CA CYS A 51 -12.16 -6.59 -0.67
C CYS A 51 -11.01 -7.54 -0.27
N PRO A 52 -9.77 -7.06 -0.10
CA PRO A 52 -8.73 -7.87 0.52
C PRO A 52 -9.18 -8.24 1.94
N GLU A 53 -8.96 -9.51 2.31
CA GLU A 53 -9.26 -9.98 3.66
C GLU A 53 -8.37 -9.25 4.69
N PRO A 54 -8.83 -9.14 5.95
CA PRO A 54 -7.98 -8.69 7.05
C PRO A 54 -6.66 -9.48 7.07
N SER A 55 -5.58 -8.85 7.51
CA SER A 55 -4.22 -9.41 7.49
C SER A 55 -3.61 -9.62 6.09
N THR A 56 -4.30 -9.24 5.01
CA THR A 56 -3.70 -9.24 3.68
C THR A 56 -2.61 -8.18 3.59
N ILE A 57 -1.41 -8.59 3.15
CA ILE A 57 -0.32 -7.66 2.87
C ILE A 57 -0.59 -6.98 1.52
N ILE A 58 -0.51 -5.66 1.52
CA ILE A 58 -0.64 -4.81 0.35
C ILE A 58 0.58 -3.88 0.24
N VAL A 59 0.84 -3.42 -0.97
CA VAL A 59 1.74 -2.30 -1.20
C VAL A 59 0.90 -1.13 -1.66
N VAL A 60 1.08 0.02 -1.01
CA VAL A 60 0.42 1.28 -1.36
C VAL A 60 1.45 2.28 -1.85
N TRP A 61 1.04 3.15 -2.74
CA TRP A 61 1.86 4.27 -3.23
C TRP A 61 0.93 5.40 -3.67
N ASP A 62 1.52 6.55 -4.00
CA ASP A 62 0.75 7.77 -4.28
C ASP A 62 -0.09 8.16 -3.05
N LEU A 63 0.63 8.42 -1.95
CA LEU A 63 0.05 8.77 -0.65
C LEU A 63 -0.20 10.28 -0.57
N GLU A 64 -1.38 10.62 -0.09
CA GLU A 64 -1.83 11.98 0.17
C GLU A 64 -2.22 12.10 1.65
N ARG A 65 -1.69 13.11 2.34
CA ARG A 65 -2.08 13.42 3.72
C ARG A 65 -3.40 14.18 3.70
N ARG A 66 -4.41 13.66 4.41
CA ARG A 66 -5.73 14.29 4.59
C ARG A 66 -6.01 14.53 6.06
N ALA A 67 -7.05 15.32 6.33
CA ALA A 67 -7.48 15.64 7.71
C ALA A 67 -7.78 14.41 8.59
N LYS A 68 -8.15 13.27 8.00
CA LYS A 68 -8.47 12.01 8.71
C LYS A 68 -7.37 10.94 8.65
N GLY A 69 -6.16 11.28 8.17
CA GLY A 69 -5.05 10.35 8.02
C GLY A 69 -4.51 10.28 6.60
N TRP A 70 -3.88 9.17 6.25
CA TRP A 70 -3.29 8.98 4.93
C TRP A 70 -4.30 8.35 3.96
N CYS A 71 -4.27 8.82 2.71
CA CYS A 71 -5.02 8.25 1.59
C CYS A 71 -4.02 7.76 0.54
N ALA A 72 -4.09 6.49 0.13
CA ALA A 72 -3.37 6.00 -1.03
C ALA A 72 -4.30 5.97 -2.23
N ASN A 73 -3.90 6.60 -3.34
CA ASN A 73 -4.65 6.52 -4.59
C ASN A 73 -4.38 5.21 -5.34
N ARG A 74 -3.23 4.58 -5.08
CA ARG A 74 -2.83 3.33 -5.71
C ARG A 74 -2.39 2.30 -4.69
N TRP A 75 -2.81 1.06 -4.95
CA TRP A 75 -2.45 -0.08 -4.12
C TRP A 75 -2.43 -1.36 -4.95
N ARG A 76 -1.72 -2.37 -4.47
CA ARG A 76 -1.75 -3.73 -4.99
C ARG A 76 -1.64 -4.73 -3.85
N ARG A 77 -2.27 -5.90 -3.98
CA ARG A 77 -2.03 -7.04 -3.09
C ARG A 77 -0.61 -7.57 -3.31
N VAL A 78 0.12 -7.81 -2.23
CA VAL A 78 1.38 -8.56 -2.29
C VAL A 78 1.03 -10.01 -2.58
N ARG A 79 1.52 -10.51 -3.71
CA ARG A 79 1.40 -11.94 -4.04
C ARG A 79 2.58 -12.66 -3.40
N PRO A 80 2.42 -13.93 -2.99
CA PRO A 80 3.55 -14.73 -2.50
C PRO A 80 4.72 -14.81 -3.52
N SER A 81 4.43 -14.68 -4.82
CA SER A 81 5.45 -14.58 -5.88
C SER A 81 6.28 -13.27 -5.85
N ASP A 82 5.80 -12.21 -5.20
CA ASP A 82 6.52 -10.93 -5.06
C ASP A 82 7.75 -11.09 -4.13
N SER A 83 7.69 -12.03 -3.18
CA SER A 83 8.81 -12.38 -2.29
C SER A 83 10.00 -13.04 -3.01
N ASN A 84 9.78 -13.58 -4.21
CA ASN A 84 10.83 -14.28 -4.97
C ASN A 84 11.63 -13.38 -5.93
N GLN A 85 11.42 -12.06 -5.93
CA GLN A 85 12.17 -11.10 -6.78
C GLN A 85 13.23 -10.28 -6.02
N GLN A 86 13.63 -10.71 -4.82
CA GLN A 86 14.89 -10.28 -4.21
C GLN A 86 15.88 -11.45 -4.22
N SER A 87 16.49 -11.70 -5.38
CA SER A 87 17.79 -12.39 -5.50
C SER A 87 18.74 -11.50 -6.28
#